data_AF-A0A961UX78-F1
#
_entry.id   AF-A0A961UX78-F1
#
_cell.length_a   1.000
_cell.length_b   1.000
_cell.length_c   1.000
_cell.angle_alpha   90.00
_cell.angle_beta   90.00
_cell.angle_gamma   90.00
#
_symmetry.space_group_name_H-M   'P 1'
#
loop_
_entity.id
_entity.type
_entity.pdbx_description
1 polymer ?
#
loop_
_entity_poly.entity_id
_entity_poly.type
_entity_poly.pdbx_seq_one_letter_code
_entity_poly.pdbx_strand_id
1 'polypeptide(L)'
;MKYHPVGKRGVALGIAHDAYRPGSVADKFTAANKRTTLFCQIETAEGVENADAMAAIDGVDCLWVGHFDLSVSLGIPGDFKHPKFKKAIETTVKACRRHKKSCGRLVPDIATGIDFYKQGFDFICYSGDVWVLQAAVADGIAKLRAGCKPSKK
;
A
#
# COMPACT_ATOMS: atom_id res chain seq x y z
N MET A 1 -10.98 -13.57 6.77
CA MET A 1 -9.73 -13.28 7.51
C MET A 1 -9.77 -13.70 8.98
N LYS A 2 -10.85 -13.41 9.72
CA LYS A 2 -10.92 -13.62 11.18
C LYS A 2 -11.50 -15.00 11.56
N TYR A 3 -11.02 -15.59 12.66
CA TYR A 3 -11.57 -16.77 13.33
C TYR A 3 -12.82 -16.42 14.15
N HIS A 4 -13.55 -17.44 14.60
CA HIS A 4 -14.69 -17.30 15.53
C HIS A 4 -14.29 -16.51 16.80
N PRO A 5 -15.17 -15.64 17.36
CA PRO A 5 -16.52 -15.32 16.88
C PRO A 5 -16.55 -14.22 15.80
N VAL A 6 -15.43 -13.53 15.55
CA VAL A 6 -15.37 -12.34 14.68
C VAL A 6 -15.58 -12.69 13.20
N GLY A 7 -15.23 -13.90 12.80
CA GLY A 7 -15.42 -14.36 11.44
C GLY A 7 -15.51 -15.88 11.32
N LYS A 8 -15.42 -16.36 10.08
CA LYS A 8 -15.63 -17.77 9.71
C LYS A 8 -14.40 -18.41 9.06
N ARG A 9 -13.19 -17.93 9.37
CA ARG A 9 -11.94 -18.53 8.86
C ARG A 9 -11.85 -20.01 9.27
N GLY A 10 -11.56 -20.89 8.32
CA GLY A 10 -11.31 -22.31 8.57
C GLY A 10 -10.09 -22.54 9.47
N VAL A 11 -10.18 -23.52 10.37
CA VAL A 11 -9.23 -23.72 11.47
C VAL A 11 -8.10 -24.66 11.06
N ALA A 12 -6.87 -24.14 11.07
CA ALA A 12 -5.64 -24.93 11.02
C ALA A 12 -4.64 -24.30 11.98
N LEU A 13 -4.15 -25.05 12.97
CA LEU A 13 -3.27 -24.57 14.05
C LEU A 13 -2.02 -25.45 14.14
N GLY A 14 -0.93 -24.92 14.72
CA GLY A 14 0.35 -25.62 14.81
C GLY A 14 1.10 -25.65 13.49
N ILE A 15 0.96 -24.60 12.68
CA ILE A 15 1.57 -24.47 11.35
C ILE A 15 2.30 -23.12 11.23
N ALA A 16 2.80 -22.79 10.03
CA ALA A 16 3.62 -21.60 9.82
C ALA A 16 2.98 -20.29 10.35
N HIS A 17 1.67 -20.09 10.16
CA HIS A 17 1.03 -18.82 10.52
C HIS A 17 1.01 -18.55 12.04
N ASP A 18 1.05 -19.57 12.90
CA ASP A 18 1.19 -19.47 14.36
C ASP A 18 2.56 -19.95 14.85
N ALA A 19 3.55 -19.97 13.94
CA ALA A 19 4.95 -20.32 14.19
C ALA A 19 5.13 -21.69 14.88
N TYR A 20 4.25 -22.65 14.57
CA TYR A 20 4.26 -23.99 15.18
C TYR A 20 4.18 -23.99 16.72
N ARG A 21 3.80 -22.86 17.35
CA ARG A 21 3.80 -22.74 18.81
C ARG A 21 2.64 -23.53 19.42
N PRO A 22 2.84 -24.24 20.54
CA PRO A 22 1.73 -24.84 21.28
C PRO A 22 0.87 -23.75 21.94
N GLY A 23 -0.31 -24.12 22.44
CA GLY A 23 -1.19 -23.19 23.17
C GLY A 23 -2.67 -23.47 22.92
N SER A 24 -3.53 -22.79 23.69
CA SER A 24 -4.97 -22.97 23.58
C SER A 24 -5.51 -22.46 22.23
N VAL A 25 -6.56 -23.09 21.73
CA VAL A 25 -7.26 -22.68 20.50
C VAL A 25 -7.80 -21.25 20.64
N ALA A 26 -8.37 -20.93 21.80
CA ALA A 26 -8.99 -19.64 22.08
C ALA A 26 -7.97 -18.49 22.08
N ASP A 27 -6.81 -18.67 22.70
CA ASP A 27 -5.76 -17.65 22.74
C ASP A 27 -5.21 -17.40 21.33
N LYS A 28 -5.01 -18.47 20.56
CA LYS A 28 -4.56 -18.38 19.17
C LYS A 28 -5.55 -17.64 18.29
N PHE A 29 -6.85 -17.89 18.46
CA PHE A 29 -7.90 -17.18 17.71
C PHE A 29 -7.89 -15.70 18.06
N THR A 30 -7.86 -15.37 19.35
CA THR A 30 -7.81 -13.99 19.86
C THR A 30 -6.59 -13.25 19.31
N ALA A 31 -5.41 -13.86 19.40
CA ALA A 31 -4.16 -13.28 18.90
C ALA A 31 -4.18 -13.08 17.38
N ALA A 32 -4.64 -14.08 16.61
CA ALA A 32 -4.76 -13.98 15.15
C ALA A 32 -5.77 -12.91 14.71
N ASN A 33 -6.90 -12.80 15.40
CA ASN A 33 -7.91 -11.78 15.13
C ASN A 33 -7.39 -10.37 15.41
N LYS A 34 -6.54 -10.19 16.43
CA LYS A 34 -5.96 -8.90 16.78
C LYS A 34 -4.84 -8.46 15.83
N ARG A 35 -3.98 -9.38 15.38
CA ARG A 35 -2.77 -9.05 14.60
C ARG A 35 -2.94 -9.01 13.08
N THR A 36 -4.12 -9.34 12.57
CA THR A 36 -4.38 -9.36 11.12
C THR A 36 -4.94 -8.02 10.68
N THR A 37 -4.31 -7.44 9.66
CA THR A 37 -4.70 -6.15 9.08
C THR A 37 -5.27 -6.34 7.67
N LEU A 38 -6.29 -5.58 7.31
CA LEU A 38 -6.93 -5.60 5.99
C LEU A 38 -6.78 -4.25 5.29
N PHE A 39 -6.21 -4.31 4.09
CA PHE A 39 -6.02 -3.16 3.20
C PHE A 39 -6.96 -3.36 2.01
N CYS A 40 -7.84 -2.40 1.76
CA CYS A 40 -8.68 -2.39 0.58
C CYS A 40 -8.08 -1.46 -0.47
N GLN A 41 -7.88 -1.95 -1.70
CA GLN A 41 -7.31 -1.13 -2.77
C GLN A 41 -8.38 -0.23 -3.39
N ILE A 42 -8.03 1.06 -3.54
CA ILE A 42 -8.77 2.08 -4.27
C ILE A 42 -8.01 2.33 -5.57
N GLU A 43 -8.43 1.61 -6.61
CA GLU A 43 -7.73 1.55 -7.90
C GLU A 43 -8.67 1.75 -9.10
N THR A 44 -9.92 2.12 -8.83
CA THR A 44 -10.92 2.45 -9.85
C THR A 44 -11.69 3.71 -9.48
N ALA A 45 -12.31 4.35 -10.48
CA ALA A 45 -13.21 5.49 -10.26
C ALA A 45 -14.38 5.12 -9.31
N GLU A 46 -14.99 3.95 -9.52
CA GLU A 46 -16.03 3.41 -8.63
C GLU A 46 -15.51 3.16 -7.20
N GLY A 47 -14.27 2.70 -7.06
CA GLY A 47 -13.64 2.53 -5.74
C GLY A 47 -13.51 3.87 -5.00
N VAL A 48 -13.20 4.96 -5.71
CA VAL A 48 -13.17 6.31 -5.13
C VAL A 48 -14.55 6.77 -4.69
N GLU A 49 -15.58 6.52 -5.50
CA GLU A 49 -16.97 6.85 -5.18
C GLU A 49 -17.45 6.12 -3.92
N ASN A 50 -17.02 4.86 -3.74
CA ASN A 50 -17.37 4.03 -2.59
C ASN A 50 -16.38 4.11 -1.43
N ALA A 51 -15.33 4.93 -1.52
CA ALA A 51 -14.26 4.97 -0.52
C ALA A 51 -14.78 5.21 0.90
N ASP A 52 -15.83 6.03 1.06
CA ASP A 52 -16.42 6.28 2.37
C ASP A 52 -17.11 5.05 2.96
N ALA A 53 -17.94 4.38 2.15
CA ALA A 53 -18.62 3.16 2.56
C ALA A 53 -17.62 2.05 2.87
N MET A 54 -16.55 1.92 2.07
CA MET A 54 -15.48 0.96 2.30
C MET A 54 -14.72 1.26 3.60
N ALA A 55 -14.39 2.53 3.86
CA ALA A 55 -13.72 2.93 5.09
C ALA A 55 -14.60 2.73 6.34
N ALA A 56 -15.93 2.76 6.20
CA ALA A 56 -16.86 2.50 7.28
C ALA A 56 -16.95 1.01 7.69
N ILE A 57 -16.43 0.09 6.89
CA ILE A 57 -16.52 -1.35 7.16
C ILE A 57 -15.66 -1.73 8.37
N ASP A 58 -16.29 -2.39 9.35
CA ASP A 58 -15.58 -2.97 10.48
C ASP A 58 -14.55 -4.01 10.04
N GLY A 59 -13.32 -3.83 10.50
CA GLY A 59 -12.19 -4.69 10.14
C GLY A 59 -11.44 -4.29 8.87
N VAL A 60 -11.85 -3.23 8.15
CA VAL A 60 -10.95 -2.52 7.23
C VAL A 60 -10.05 -1.60 8.05
N ASP A 61 -8.75 -1.67 7.82
CA ASP A 61 -7.76 -0.89 8.58
C ASP A 61 -7.12 0.21 7.72
N CYS A 62 -7.03 -0.01 6.40
CA CYS A 62 -6.40 0.93 5.48
C CYS A 62 -7.11 0.93 4.12
N LEU A 63 -7.28 2.12 3.53
CA LEU A 63 -7.51 2.24 2.10
C LEU A 63 -6.18 2.52 1.40
N TRP A 64 -5.84 1.66 0.46
CA TRP A 64 -4.59 1.71 -0.29
C TRP A 64 -4.83 2.22 -1.71
N VAL A 65 -4.19 3.31 -2.12
CA VAL A 65 -4.36 3.87 -3.47
C VAL A 65 -3.43 3.16 -4.46
N GLY A 66 -4.03 2.35 -5.34
CA GLY A 66 -3.41 1.77 -6.52
C GLY A 66 -3.32 2.81 -7.64
N HIS A 67 -2.33 3.71 -7.55
CA HIS A 67 -2.32 4.95 -8.34
C HIS A 67 -2.24 4.76 -9.87
N PHE A 68 -1.54 3.75 -10.37
CA PHE A 68 -1.47 3.50 -11.82
C PHE A 68 -2.82 3.02 -12.37
N ASP A 69 -3.39 1.97 -11.78
CA ASP A 69 -4.70 1.45 -12.16
C ASP A 69 -5.80 2.50 -11.98
N LEU A 70 -5.75 3.28 -10.89
CA LEU A 70 -6.66 4.40 -10.68
C LEU A 70 -6.57 5.43 -11.80
N SER A 71 -5.36 5.79 -12.22
CA SER A 71 -5.17 6.75 -13.32
C SER A 71 -5.75 6.24 -14.65
N VAL A 72 -5.63 4.94 -14.92
CA VAL A 72 -6.24 4.30 -16.10
C VAL A 72 -7.76 4.33 -15.99
N SER A 73 -8.30 3.94 -14.84
CA SER A 73 -9.75 3.93 -14.60
C SER A 73 -10.38 5.33 -14.70
N LEU A 74 -9.64 6.38 -14.35
CA LEU A 74 -10.08 7.78 -14.49
C LEU A 74 -9.95 8.35 -15.92
N GLY A 75 -9.40 7.58 -16.85
CA GLY A 75 -9.14 7.97 -18.24
C GLY A 75 -7.94 8.91 -18.40
N ILE A 76 -6.97 8.87 -17.48
CA ILE A 76 -5.80 9.76 -17.41
C ILE A 76 -4.52 8.96 -17.11
N PRO A 77 -4.16 7.99 -17.96
CA PRO A 77 -3.08 7.03 -17.67
C PRO A 77 -1.76 7.75 -17.35
N GLY A 78 -1.28 7.59 -16.12
CA GLY A 78 -0.03 8.16 -15.63
C GLY A 78 -0.03 9.66 -15.33
N ASP A 79 -1.13 10.40 -15.60
CA ASP A 79 -1.20 11.83 -15.29
C ASP A 79 -1.67 12.08 -13.85
N PHE A 80 -0.75 11.94 -12.90
CA PHE A 80 -1.00 12.18 -11.49
C PHE A 80 -1.16 13.66 -11.12
N LYS A 81 -0.86 14.59 -12.04
CA LYS A 81 -1.06 16.03 -11.82
C LYS A 81 -2.48 16.46 -12.22
N HIS A 82 -3.18 15.64 -13.00
CA HIS A 82 -4.54 15.91 -13.46
C HIS A 82 -5.51 16.17 -12.29
N PRO A 83 -6.43 17.15 -12.40
CA PRO A 83 -7.40 17.45 -11.35
C PRO A 83 -8.24 16.26 -10.89
N LYS A 84 -8.60 15.35 -11.81
CA LYS A 84 -9.33 14.10 -11.47
C LYS A 84 -8.56 13.23 -10.48
N PHE A 85 -7.24 13.04 -10.68
CA PHE A 85 -6.42 12.25 -9.78
C PHE A 85 -6.32 12.92 -8.41
N LYS A 86 -6.05 14.23 -8.37
CA LYS A 86 -5.99 15.00 -7.12
C LYS A 86 -7.30 14.93 -6.33
N LYS A 87 -8.45 15.06 -7.01
CA LYS A 87 -9.77 14.91 -6.40
C LYS A 87 -9.99 13.51 -5.85
N ALA A 88 -9.58 12.47 -6.58
CA ALA A 88 -9.68 11.09 -6.12
C ALA A 88 -8.86 10.85 -4.83
N ILE A 89 -7.62 11.36 -4.79
CA ILE A 89 -6.79 11.33 -3.58
C ILE A 89 -7.47 12.03 -2.41
N GLU A 90 -7.97 13.26 -2.62
CA GLU A 90 -8.63 14.03 -1.57
C GLU A 90 -9.86 13.29 -1.02
N THR A 91 -10.68 12.70 -1.89
CA THR A 91 -11.86 11.90 -1.49
C THR A 91 -11.45 10.72 -0.62
N THR A 92 -10.48 9.92 -1.06
CA THR A 92 -10.02 8.73 -0.31
C THR A 92 -9.43 9.11 1.04
N VAL A 93 -8.60 10.16 1.11
CA VAL A 93 -8.03 10.63 2.37
C VAL A 93 -9.12 11.13 3.33
N LYS A 94 -10.12 11.86 2.83
CA LYS A 94 -11.25 12.33 3.67
C LYS A 94 -12.05 11.16 4.24
N ALA A 95 -12.30 10.12 3.44
CA ALA A 95 -12.96 8.90 3.89
C ALA A 95 -12.15 8.21 5.01
N CYS A 96 -10.85 8.00 4.80
CA CYS A 96 -9.94 7.44 5.80
C CYS A 96 -9.97 8.24 7.11
N ARG A 97 -9.82 9.56 7.04
CA ARG A 97 -9.83 10.43 8.23
C ARG A 97 -11.14 10.35 9.00
N ARG A 98 -12.28 10.40 8.31
CA ARG A 98 -13.61 10.33 8.92
C ARG A 98 -13.83 9.04 9.70
N HIS A 99 -13.37 7.92 9.14
CA HIS A 99 -13.53 6.59 9.74
C HIS A 99 -12.31 6.11 10.55
N LYS A 100 -11.33 7.00 10.78
CA LYS A 100 -10.09 6.71 11.52
C LYS A 100 -9.33 5.49 10.95
N LYS A 101 -9.26 5.41 9.62
CA LYS A 101 -8.51 4.39 8.88
C LYS A 101 -7.22 4.99 8.35
N SER A 102 -6.19 4.17 8.18
CA SER A 102 -4.97 4.59 7.49
C SER A 102 -5.23 4.80 6.00
N CYS A 103 -4.41 5.65 5.38
CA CYS A 103 -4.41 5.87 3.95
C CYS A 103 -3.00 5.62 3.42
N GLY A 104 -2.87 4.66 2.50
CA GLY A 104 -1.58 4.18 2.04
C GLY A 104 -1.38 4.22 0.54
N ARG A 105 -0.11 4.32 0.10
CA ARG A 105 0.28 4.10 -1.30
C ARG A 105 1.77 3.83 -1.45
N LEU A 106 2.12 3.28 -2.61
CA LEU A 106 3.49 3.32 -3.11
C LEU A 106 3.85 4.72 -3.63
N VAL A 107 5.08 5.16 -3.36
CA VAL A 107 5.67 6.40 -3.86
C VAL A 107 7.01 6.13 -4.54
N PRO A 108 7.32 6.78 -5.67
CA PRO A 108 8.56 6.50 -6.42
C PRO A 108 9.80 7.14 -5.78
N ASP A 109 9.61 8.20 -4.99
CA ASP A 109 10.69 9.01 -4.42
C ASP A 109 10.29 9.63 -3.07
N ILE A 110 11.29 10.18 -2.36
CA ILE A 110 11.14 10.74 -1.02
C ILE A 110 10.27 12.01 -1.03
N ALA A 111 10.43 12.89 -2.02
CA ALA A 111 9.69 14.15 -2.08
C ALA A 111 8.19 13.88 -2.25
N THR A 112 7.85 12.97 -3.16
CA THR A 112 6.48 12.49 -3.36
C THR A 112 5.91 11.88 -2.08
N GLY A 113 6.70 11.07 -1.35
CA GLY A 113 6.31 10.52 -0.04
C GLY A 113 5.97 11.59 0.99
N ILE A 114 6.82 12.61 1.13
CA ILE A 114 6.61 13.74 2.04
C ILE A 114 5.36 14.53 1.66
N ASP A 115 5.14 14.77 0.37
CA ASP A 115 3.98 15.50 -0.13
C ASP A 115 2.68 14.73 0.13
N PHE A 116 2.67 13.40 -0.01
CA PHE A 116 1.51 12.58 0.36
C PHE A 116 1.30 12.51 1.87
N TYR A 117 2.37 12.46 2.66
CA TYR A 117 2.26 12.55 4.12
C TYR A 117 1.54 13.85 4.55
N LYS A 118 1.95 15.00 4.00
CA LYS A 118 1.28 16.29 4.24
C LYS A 118 -0.18 16.29 3.80
N GLN A 119 -0.53 15.53 2.77
CA GLN A 119 -1.91 15.39 2.32
C GLN A 119 -2.75 14.50 3.23
N GLY A 120 -2.15 13.67 4.08
CA GLY A 120 -2.85 12.81 5.05
C GLY A 120 -2.59 11.32 4.93
N PHE A 121 -1.63 10.91 4.10
CA PHE A 121 -1.18 9.52 4.07
C PHE A 121 -0.30 9.22 5.28
N ASP A 122 -0.55 8.12 5.95
CA ASP A 122 0.18 7.65 7.12
C ASP A 122 0.86 6.28 6.89
N PHE A 123 0.54 5.62 5.77
CA PHE A 123 1.21 4.40 5.33
C PHE A 123 1.93 4.62 3.98
N ILE A 124 3.21 4.96 4.04
CA ILE A 124 4.03 5.22 2.84
C ILE A 124 4.90 4.01 2.53
N CYS A 125 4.67 3.39 1.36
CA CYS A 125 5.57 2.38 0.83
C CYS A 125 6.56 3.05 -0.13
N TYR A 126 7.81 3.13 0.29
CA TYR A 126 8.86 3.77 -0.50
C TYR A 126 9.40 2.81 -1.55
N SER A 127 9.17 3.15 -2.82
CA SER A 127 9.71 2.48 -3.99
C SER A 127 9.46 0.96 -4.03
N GLY A 128 10.09 0.30 -5.00
CA GLY A 128 10.13 -1.15 -5.15
C GLY A 128 11.58 -1.61 -5.11
N ASP A 129 11.84 -2.73 -4.46
CA ASP A 129 13.16 -3.35 -4.37
C ASP A 129 13.81 -3.56 -5.76
N VAL A 130 13.04 -4.02 -6.74
CA VAL A 130 13.47 -4.18 -8.13
C VAL A 130 13.96 -2.86 -8.72
N TRP A 131 13.24 -1.75 -8.53
CA TRP A 131 13.62 -0.45 -9.08
C TRP A 131 14.82 0.17 -8.35
N VAL A 132 14.86 0.03 -7.02
CA VAL A 132 16.00 0.49 -6.22
C VAL A 132 17.28 -0.25 -6.65
N LEU A 133 17.20 -1.58 -6.77
CA LEU A 133 18.34 -2.39 -7.21
C LEU A 133 18.74 -2.06 -8.65
N GLN A 134 17.77 -1.94 -9.56
CA GLN A 134 18.03 -1.58 -10.96
C GLN A 134 18.72 -0.22 -11.07
N ALA A 135 18.23 0.80 -10.35
CA ALA A 135 18.81 2.14 -10.36
C ALA A 135 20.25 2.14 -9.81
N ALA A 136 20.49 1.49 -8.68
CA ALA A 136 21.81 1.42 -8.07
C ALA A 136 22.83 0.69 -8.95
N VAL A 137 22.45 -0.45 -9.54
CA VAL A 137 23.32 -1.22 -10.43
C VAL A 137 23.59 -0.45 -11.72
N ALA A 138 22.57 0.16 -12.33
CA ALA A 138 22.74 0.96 -13.55
C ALA A 138 23.69 2.14 -13.34
N ASP A 139 23.54 2.88 -12.23
CA ASP A 139 24.41 3.99 -11.86
C ASP A 139 25.86 3.53 -11.64
N GLY A 140 26.07 2.44 -10.90
CA GLY A 140 27.40 1.88 -10.66
C GLY A 140 28.10 1.47 -11.97
N ILE A 141 27.40 0.76 -12.86
CA ILE A 141 27.93 0.36 -14.17
C ILE A 141 28.24 1.60 -15.03
N ALA A 142 27.37 2.60 -15.04
CA ALA A 142 27.58 3.83 -15.81
C ALA A 142 28.85 4.57 -15.37
N LYS A 143 29.08 4.69 -14.05
CA LYS A 143 30.28 5.32 -13.48
C LYS A 143 31.55 4.55 -13.80
N LEU A 144 31.54 3.21 -13.71
CA LEU A 144 32.66 2.36 -14.12
C LEU A 144 33.00 2.55 -15.60
N ARG A 145 32.00 2.54 -16.48
CA ARG A 145 32.18 2.77 -17.92
C ARG A 145 32.75 4.16 -18.23
N ALA A 146 32.33 5.18 -17.49
CA ALA A 146 32.85 6.54 -17.66
C ALA A 146 34.32 6.64 -17.26
N GLY A 147 34.73 6.01 -16.14
CA GLY A 147 36.10 6.01 -15.65
C GLY A 147 37.08 5.16 -16.46
N CYS A 148 36.61 4.08 -17.09
CA CYS A 148 37.44 3.18 -17.89
C CYS A 148 37.56 3.59 -19.37
N LYS A 149 37.19 4.82 -19.77
CA LYS A 149 37.37 5.26 -21.17
C LYS A 149 38.89 5.33 -21.49
N PRO A 150 39.34 4.76 -22.63
CA PRO A 150 40.74 4.85 -23.01
C PRO A 150 41.17 6.31 -23.14
N SER A 151 42.37 6.63 -22.64
CA SER A 151 43.05 7.88 -22.97
C SER A 151 43.10 8.02 -24.50
N LYS A 152 42.66 9.17 -25.03
CA LYS A 152 42.85 9.46 -26.46
C LYS A 152 44.36 9.48 -26.72
N LYS A 153 44.85 8.50 -27.48
CA LYS A 153 46.19 8.54 -28.08
C LYS A 153 46.25 9.61 -29.15
#